data_AF-A0A3R6FQW9-F1
#
_entry.id   AF-A0A3R6FQW9-F1
#
_cell.length_a   1.000
_cell.length_b   1.000
_cell.length_c   1.000
_cell.angle_alpha   90.00
_cell.angle_beta   90.00
_cell.angle_gamma   90.00
#
_symmetry.space_group_name_H-M   'P 1'
#
loop_
_entity.id
_entity.type
_entity.pdbx_description
1 polymer ?
#
loop_
_entity_poly.entity_id
_entity_poly.type
_entity_poly.pdbx_seq_one_letter_code
_entity_poly.pdbx_strand_id
1 'polypeptide(L)' 'MGKTKTKTVERARRADNGQYTTKEYAKKHPNTIVVEKDKIEIKTKK' A
#
# COMPACT_ATOMS: atom_id res chain seq x y z
N MET A 1 16.47 -23.02 0.62
CA MET A 1 15.65 -22.08 -0.20
C MET A 1 14.63 -21.42 0.72
N GLY A 2 14.79 -20.12 1.01
CA GLY A 2 13.88 -19.40 1.91
C GLY A 2 12.47 -19.31 1.31
N LYS A 3 11.44 -19.63 2.10
CA LYS A 3 10.05 -19.51 1.66
C LYS A 3 9.72 -18.02 1.51
N THR A 4 9.53 -17.55 0.29
CA THR A 4 8.98 -16.22 0.00
C THR A 4 7.45 -16.31 0.11
N LYS A 5 6.84 -15.44 0.93
CA LYS A 5 5.38 -15.29 0.97
C LYS A 5 5.01 -13.99 0.26
N THR A 6 4.22 -14.08 -0.80
CA THR A 6 3.69 -12.90 -1.48
C THR A 6 2.45 -12.41 -0.73
N LYS A 7 2.40 -11.13 -0.37
CA LYS A 7 1.22 -10.49 0.22
C LYS A 7 0.84 -9.27 -0.60
N THR A 8 -0.44 -9.12 -0.89
CA THR A 8 -0.98 -7.89 -1.45
C THR A 8 -1.28 -6.92 -0.32
N VAL A 9 -0.76 -5.71 -0.40
CA VAL A 9 -1.01 -4.62 0.55
C VAL A 9 -1.63 -3.47 -0.20
N GLU A 10 -2.66 -2.88 0.39
CA GLU A 10 -3.26 -1.66 -0.14
C GLU A 10 -2.66 -0.47 0.57
N ARG A 11 -2.14 0.49 -0.21
CA ARG A 11 -1.58 1.75 0.28
C ARG A 11 -2.39 2.90 -0.29
N ALA A 12 -2.65 3.91 0.53
CA ALA A 12 -3.26 5.16 0.06
C ALA A 12 -2.16 6.23 0.05
N ARG A 13 -2.03 6.97 -1.05
CA ARG A 13 -1.10 8.10 -1.15
C ARG A 13 -1.77 9.32 -1.76
N ARG A 14 -1.34 10.49 -1.32
CA ARG A 14 -1.72 11.78 -1.89
C ARG A 14 -1.25 11.90 -3.34
N ALA A 15 -2.12 12.35 -4.22
CA ALA A 15 -1.81 12.55 -5.63
C ALA A 15 -0.87 13.75 -5.85
N ASP A 16 -0.92 14.74 -4.95
CA ASP A 16 -0.16 16.00 -5.04
C ASP A 16 1.31 15.84 -4.64
N ASN A 17 1.57 15.14 -3.54
CA ASN A 17 2.91 15.07 -2.94
C ASN A 17 3.42 13.63 -2.70
N GLY A 18 2.63 12.62 -3.05
CA GLY A 18 2.98 11.21 -2.88
C GLY A 18 3.01 10.72 -1.42
N GLN A 19 2.62 11.56 -0.44
CA GLN A 19 2.67 11.19 0.96
C GLN A 19 1.64 10.10 1.27
N TYR A 20 2.09 9.05 1.97
CA TYR A 20 1.21 7.98 2.41
C TYR A 20 0.21 8.47 3.46
N THR A 21 -1.03 8.00 3.34
CA THR A 21 -2.13 8.37 4.21
C THR A 21 -2.93 7.14 4.63
N THR A 22 -3.90 7.34 5.53
CA THR A 22 -4.79 6.27 5.97
C THR A 22 -5.88 6.01 4.93
N LYS A 23 -6.37 4.77 4.88
CA LYS A 23 -7.52 4.42 4.02
C LYS A 23 -8.79 5.20 4.38
N GLU A 24 -8.95 5.60 5.64
CA GLU A 24 -10.08 6.42 6.05
C GLU A 24 -10.01 7.82 5.45
N TYR A 25 -8.82 8.44 5.45
CA TYR A 25 -8.60 9.73 4.79
C TYR A 25 -8.84 9.61 3.28
N ALA A 26 -8.39 8.52 2.66
CA ALA A 26 -8.66 8.22 1.25
C ALA A 26 -10.16 8.17 0.92
N LYS A 27 -10.98 7.56 1.79
CA LYS A 27 -12.44 7.50 1.62
C LYS A 27 -13.09 8.88 1.69
N LYS A 28 -12.58 9.77 2.54
CA LYS A 28 -13.07 11.16 2.67
C LYS A 28 -12.59 12.05 1.52
N HIS A 29 -11.47 11.70 0.89
CA HIS A 29 -10.82 12.47 -0.17
C HIS A 29 -10.51 11.64 -1.42
N PRO A 30 -11.52 11.05 -2.09
CA PRO A 30 -11.31 10.12 -3.21
C PRO A 30 -10.69 10.77 -4.44
N ASN A 31 -10.86 12.09 -4.61
CA ASN A 31 -10.36 12.82 -5.79
C ASN A 31 -8.89 13.22 -5.67
N THR A 32 -8.33 13.26 -4.45
CA THR A 32 -6.96 13.71 -4.21
C THR A 32 -6.07 12.59 -3.70
N ILE A 33 -6.63 11.42 -3.42
CA ILE A 33 -5.91 10.27 -2.87
C ILE A 33 -6.00 9.09 -3.84
N VAL A 34 -4.86 8.53 -4.19
CA VAL A 34 -4.74 7.33 -5.01
C VAL A 34 -4.57 6.11 -4.08
N VAL A 35 -5.35 5.07 -4.33
CA VAL A 35 -5.22 3.78 -3.62
C VAL A 35 -4.55 2.77 -4.53
N GLU A 36 -3.40 2.28 -4.12
CA GLU A 36 -2.56 1.35 -4.89
C GLU A 36 -2.52 -0.02 -4.21
N LYS A 37 -2.48 -1.06 -5.04
CA LYS A 37 -2.36 -2.46 -4.62
C LYS A 37 -0.97 -2.95 -4.95
N ASP A 38 -0.12 -3.02 -3.94
CA ASP A 38 1.25 -3.48 -4.06
C ASP A 38 1.38 -4.95 -3.70
N LYS A 39 2.10 -5.72 -4.52
CA LYS A 39 2.48 -7.10 -4.19
C LYS A 39 3.86 -7.07 -3.55
N ILE A 40 3.93 -7.28 -2.24
CA ILE A 40 5.20 -7.38 -1.53
C ILE A 40 5.60 -8.85 -1.35
N GLU A 41 6.87 -9.14 -1.58
CA GLU A 41 7.47 -10.42 -1.25
C GLU A 41 8.10 -10.34 0.14
N ILE A 42 7.49 -11.03 1.10
CA ILE A 42 8.01 -11.09 2.45
C ILE A 42 8.98 -12.27 2.53
N LYS A 43 10.27 -11.98 2.70
CA LYS A 43 11.28 -13.00 2.99
C LYS A 43 11.15 -13.38 4.47
N THR A 44 10.46 -14.48 4.74
CA THR A 44 10.48 -15.10 6.07
C THR A 44 11.89 -15.66 6.32
N LYS A 45 12.71 -14.97 7.12
CA LYS A 45 13.92 -15.58 7.72
C LYS A 45 13.43 -16.66 8.69
N LYS A 46 13.84 -17.91 8.43
CA LYS A 46 13.69 -19.03 9.37
C LYS A 46 14.82 -18.96 10.39
#